data_AF-A0AAP4C6E6-F1
#
_entry.id   AF-A0AAP4C6E6-F1
#
_cell.length_a   1.000
_cell.length_b   1.000
_cell.length_c   1.000
_cell.angle_alpha   90.00
_cell.angle_beta   90.00
_cell.angle_gamma   90.00
#
_symmetry.space_group_name_H-M   'P 1'
#
loop_
_entity.id
_entity.type
_entity.pdbx_description
1 polymer ?
#
loop_
_entity_poly.entity_id
_entity_poly.type
_entity_poly.pdbx_seq_one_letter_code
_entity_poly.pdbx_strand_id
1 'polypeptide(L)'
;MPVSKTAGLISAGLFTVLLMGLPLLAGMAANPWVATAEAFYRSGALVFGGGHVVLPMLQGEPAIAEAVSQDQYLAGYGAAQAVPGPLFTFVAFLGFNMEAGAWAWLSSALALIAVFLPGVLLVVAALPFWAAVQTSPLARSSVAGANAAVVGILAGAPITPVVTSAITGLAPLLIALACLALLMLAKWPAWAVVADRRSDRARSTPHWGVGGRLSNGCVSAAEYTFFEQREEHGMNTITVELSDEDAALVRKHADFEGVTISDFARSAILDKIEDSCDLQELREAIAEEGNNDCTHD
;
A
#
# COMPACT_ATOMS: atom_id res chain seq x y z
N MET A 1 8.94 10.52 32.17
CA MET A 1 10.21 10.51 32.93
C MET A 1 11.35 10.61 31.92
N PRO A 2 12.37 11.47 32.12
CA PRO A 2 13.49 11.55 31.18
C PRO A 2 14.28 10.23 31.20
N VAL A 3 14.49 9.65 30.02
CA VAL A 3 15.34 8.45 29.84
C VAL A 3 16.78 8.81 30.22
N SER A 4 17.45 7.96 31.00
CA SER A 4 18.84 8.19 31.40
C SER A 4 19.79 7.99 30.21
N LYS A 5 20.95 8.66 30.25
CA LYS A 5 22.01 8.47 29.23
C LYS A 5 22.51 7.03 29.18
N THR A 6 22.54 6.35 30.33
CA THR A 6 22.92 4.93 30.41
C THR A 6 21.92 4.03 29.71
N ALA A 7 20.60 4.26 29.90
CA ALA A 7 19.57 3.51 29.19
C ALA A 7 19.70 3.71 27.67
N GLY A 8 19.93 4.94 27.21
CA GLY A 8 20.13 5.20 25.79
C GLY A 8 21.37 4.49 25.21
N LEU A 9 22.50 4.48 25.92
CA LEU A 9 23.71 3.76 25.49
C LEU A 9 23.51 2.25 25.48
N ILE A 10 22.81 1.70 26.48
CA ILE A 10 22.46 0.27 26.51
C ILE A 10 21.56 -0.09 25.33
N SER A 11 20.54 0.71 25.03
CA SER A 11 19.66 0.48 23.88
C SER A 11 20.41 0.58 22.55
N ALA A 12 21.33 1.54 22.41
CA ALA A 12 22.18 1.65 21.23
C ALA A 12 23.09 0.42 21.07
N GLY A 13 23.74 -0.01 22.16
CA GLY A 13 24.57 -1.20 22.18
C GLY A 13 23.77 -2.46 21.84
N LEU A 14 22.58 -2.61 22.44
CA LEU A 14 21.69 -3.73 22.16
C LEU A 14 21.23 -3.74 20.70
N PHE A 15 20.88 -2.58 20.15
CA PHE A 15 20.52 -2.45 18.74
C PHE A 15 21.63 -2.96 17.82
N THR A 16 22.87 -2.51 18.05
CA THR A 16 24.04 -2.91 17.24
C THR A 16 24.39 -4.38 17.43
N VAL A 17 24.33 -4.88 18.66
CA VAL A 17 24.60 -6.29 18.97
C VAL A 17 23.57 -7.19 18.31
N LEU A 18 22.27 -6.86 18.33
CA LEU A 18 21.27 -7.65 17.63
C LEU A 18 21.45 -7.55 16.11
N LEU A 19 21.69 -6.35 15.57
CA LEU A 19 21.82 -6.15 14.13
C LEU A 19 23.00 -6.95 13.53
N MET A 20 24.10 -7.04 14.25
CA MET A 20 25.28 -7.79 13.81
C MET A 20 25.26 -9.24 14.28
N GLY A 21 24.66 -9.52 15.43
CA GLY A 21 24.66 -10.84 16.07
C GLY A 21 23.63 -11.79 15.47
N LEU A 22 22.44 -11.33 15.11
CA LEU A 22 21.40 -12.20 14.54
C LEU A 22 21.82 -12.83 13.20
N PRO A 23 22.40 -12.10 12.23
CA PRO A 23 22.88 -12.70 10.98
C PRO A 23 23.96 -13.76 11.20
N LEU A 24 24.87 -13.53 12.15
CA LEU A 24 25.89 -14.50 12.53
C LEU A 24 25.27 -15.75 13.16
N LEU A 25 24.31 -15.57 14.07
CA LEU A 25 23.60 -16.67 14.70
C LEU A 25 22.75 -17.46 13.70
N ALA A 26 22.06 -16.80 12.78
CA ALA A 26 21.27 -17.44 11.72
C ALA A 26 22.17 -18.24 10.75
N GLY A 27 23.36 -17.73 10.43
CA GLY A 27 24.32 -18.44 9.59
C GLY A 27 24.99 -19.64 10.28
N MET A 28 25.09 -19.63 11.61
CA MET A 28 25.72 -20.71 12.40
C MET A 28 24.72 -21.74 12.91
N ALA A 29 23.51 -21.31 13.24
CA ALA A 29 22.44 -22.16 13.76
C ALA A 29 21.35 -22.29 12.70
N ALA A 30 21.14 -23.51 12.19
CA ALA A 30 20.01 -23.85 11.33
C ALA A 30 18.69 -23.91 12.14
N ASN A 31 18.34 -22.79 12.79
CA ASN A 31 17.17 -22.65 13.63
C ASN A 31 16.15 -21.68 12.98
N PRO A 32 14.96 -22.17 12.60
CA PRO A 32 13.90 -21.35 11.97
C PRO A 32 13.51 -20.10 12.76
N TRP A 33 13.53 -20.18 14.09
CA TRP A 33 13.17 -19.07 14.97
C TRP A 33 14.20 -17.94 14.91
N VAL A 34 15.49 -18.29 14.80
CA VAL A 34 16.57 -17.30 14.68
C VAL A 34 16.53 -16.66 13.29
N ALA A 35 16.28 -17.44 12.24
CA ALA A 35 16.12 -16.93 10.88
C ALA A 35 14.92 -15.98 10.76
N THR A 36 13.79 -16.31 11.39
CA THR A 36 12.61 -15.45 11.47
C THR A 36 12.94 -14.13 12.19
N ALA A 37 13.54 -14.21 13.38
CA ALA A 37 13.92 -13.02 14.13
C ALA A 37 14.92 -12.15 13.35
N GLU A 38 15.90 -12.75 12.69
CA GLU A 38 16.91 -12.05 11.89
C GLU A 38 16.29 -11.31 10.71
N ALA A 39 15.49 -12.02 9.92
CA ALA A 39 14.83 -11.49 8.74
C ALA A 39 13.99 -10.24 9.05
N PHE A 40 13.13 -10.34 10.08
CA PHE A 40 12.24 -9.24 10.45
C PHE A 40 12.98 -8.12 11.20
N TYR A 41 13.96 -8.45 12.07
CA TYR A 41 14.75 -7.44 12.77
C TYR A 41 15.61 -6.62 11.81
N ARG A 42 16.27 -7.28 10.86
CA ARG A 42 17.09 -6.62 9.84
C ARG A 42 16.23 -5.78 8.91
N SER A 43 15.10 -6.31 8.46
CA SER A 43 14.13 -5.53 7.69
C SER A 43 13.68 -4.30 8.47
N GLY A 44 13.22 -4.45 9.71
CA GLY A 44 12.80 -3.35 10.57
C GLY A 44 13.88 -2.29 10.81
N ALA A 45 15.16 -2.68 10.87
CA ALA A 45 16.29 -1.77 11.06
C ALA A 45 16.69 -1.01 9.79
N LEU A 46 16.44 -1.58 8.60
CA LEU A 46 16.85 -1.03 7.30
C LEU A 46 15.71 -0.33 6.55
N VAL A 47 14.49 -0.39 7.07
CA VAL A 47 13.34 0.24 6.43
C VAL A 47 13.47 1.77 6.45
N PHE A 48 13.48 2.35 5.25
CA PHE A 48 13.39 3.78 5.03
C PHE A 48 12.29 4.07 4.00
N GLY A 49 11.32 4.91 4.37
CA GLY A 49 10.07 5.07 3.60
C GLY A 49 9.00 4.09 4.07
N GLY A 50 7.73 4.51 4.04
CA GLY A 50 6.61 3.78 4.65
C GLY A 50 6.38 2.35 4.12
N GLY A 51 5.30 1.70 4.59
CA GLY A 51 5.05 0.28 4.40
C GLY A 51 5.23 -0.30 2.98
N HIS A 52 4.99 0.49 1.92
CA HIS A 52 5.17 0.03 0.52
C HIS A 52 6.62 -0.22 0.11
N VAL A 53 7.60 0.40 0.76
CA VAL A 53 9.03 0.18 0.49
C VAL A 53 9.57 -1.03 1.27
N VAL A 54 8.88 -1.41 2.35
CA VAL A 54 9.24 -2.55 3.20
C VAL A 54 8.97 -3.88 2.51
N LEU A 55 7.95 -3.95 1.66
CA LEU A 55 7.50 -5.19 1.04
C LEU A 55 8.52 -5.78 0.07
N PRO A 56 9.15 -5.01 -0.84
CA PRO A 56 10.26 -5.56 -1.64
C PRO A 56 11.43 -6.03 -0.78
N MET A 57 11.68 -5.37 0.36
CA MET A 57 12.76 -5.77 1.27
C MET A 57 12.47 -7.10 1.96
N LEU A 58 11.25 -7.26 2.50
CA LEU A 58 10.82 -8.52 3.13
C LEU A 58 10.79 -9.68 2.12
N GLN A 59 10.32 -9.44 0.89
CA GLN A 59 10.33 -10.45 -0.16
C GLN A 59 11.77 -10.85 -0.57
N GLY A 60 12.72 -9.92 -0.46
CA GLY A 60 14.14 -10.18 -0.75
C GLY A 60 14.88 -10.95 0.35
N GLU A 61 14.26 -11.16 1.51
CA GLU A 61 14.91 -11.83 2.64
C GLU A 61 14.84 -13.36 2.47
N PRO A 62 15.99 -14.08 2.50
CA PRO A 62 16.04 -15.50 2.16
C PRO A 62 15.10 -16.38 3.00
N ALA A 63 15.03 -16.12 4.31
CA ALA A 63 14.19 -16.89 5.22
C ALA A 63 12.69 -16.77 4.88
N ILE A 64 12.26 -15.60 4.41
CA ILE A 64 10.86 -15.36 4.03
C ILE A 64 10.59 -15.98 2.65
N ALA A 65 11.51 -15.79 1.70
CA ALA A 65 11.38 -16.31 0.34
C ALA A 65 11.37 -17.85 0.28
N GLU A 66 12.06 -18.52 1.20
CA GLU A 66 12.05 -20.00 1.30
C GLU A 66 10.78 -20.52 1.99
N ALA A 67 10.26 -19.78 2.98
CA ALA A 67 9.17 -20.24 3.82
C ALA A 67 7.77 -19.88 3.30
N VAL A 68 7.63 -18.81 2.52
CA VAL A 68 6.33 -18.31 2.03
C VAL A 68 6.31 -18.27 0.51
N SER A 69 5.33 -18.93 -0.11
CA SER A 69 5.21 -18.92 -1.56
C SER A 69 4.83 -17.52 -2.09
N GLN A 70 5.17 -17.23 -3.35
CA GLN A 70 4.83 -15.95 -3.97
C GLN A 70 3.31 -15.70 -3.98
N ASP A 71 2.51 -16.74 -4.20
CA ASP A 71 1.04 -16.63 -4.19
C ASP A 71 0.52 -16.32 -2.78
N GLN A 72 1.08 -16.94 -1.74
CA GLN A 72 0.73 -16.64 -0.34
C GLN A 72 1.12 -15.21 0.04
N TYR A 73 2.31 -14.77 -0.41
CA TYR A 73 2.79 -13.42 -0.20
C TYR A 73 1.86 -12.38 -0.83
N LEU A 74 1.46 -12.58 -2.09
CA LEU A 74 0.54 -11.70 -2.81
C LEU A 74 -0.87 -11.73 -2.21
N ALA A 75 -1.37 -12.90 -1.80
CA ALA A 75 -2.66 -13.03 -1.15
C ALA A 75 -2.69 -12.28 0.20
N GLY A 76 -1.63 -12.43 1.01
CA GLY A 76 -1.52 -11.69 2.27
C GLY A 76 -1.33 -10.19 2.07
N TYR A 77 -0.61 -9.77 1.02
CA TYR A 77 -0.50 -8.36 0.66
C TYR A 77 -1.85 -7.77 0.25
N GLY A 78 -2.63 -8.48 -0.58
CA GLY A 78 -4.00 -8.08 -0.94
C GLY A 78 -4.92 -8.00 0.28
N ALA A 79 -4.83 -8.98 1.19
CA ALA A 79 -5.58 -8.96 2.44
C ALA A 79 -5.19 -7.77 3.33
N ALA A 80 -3.90 -7.45 3.44
CA ALA A 80 -3.42 -6.31 4.21
C ALA A 80 -3.87 -4.95 3.63
N GLN A 81 -4.13 -4.86 2.33
CA GLN A 81 -4.69 -3.66 1.69
C GLN A 81 -6.21 -3.53 1.87
N ALA A 82 -6.91 -4.64 2.13
CA ALA A 82 -8.35 -4.63 2.38
C ALA A 82 -8.72 -4.24 3.82
N VAL A 83 -7.79 -4.40 4.77
CA VAL A 83 -8.01 -4.09 6.19
C VAL A 83 -7.50 -2.68 6.49
N PRO A 84 -8.28 -1.81 7.15
CA PRO A 84 -7.78 -0.52 7.60
C PRO A 84 -6.69 -0.73 8.66
N GLY A 85 -5.46 -0.28 8.37
CA GLY A 85 -4.37 -0.42 9.31
C GLY A 85 -2.99 -0.13 8.72
N PRO A 86 -1.94 -0.19 9.55
CA PRO A 86 -0.58 -0.05 9.06
C PRO A 86 -0.19 -1.30 8.26
N LEU A 87 0.44 -1.13 7.10
CA LEU A 87 0.94 -2.24 6.27
C LEU A 87 1.87 -3.20 7.02
N PHE A 88 2.46 -2.77 8.13
CA PHE A 88 3.26 -3.64 9.00
C PHE A 88 2.45 -4.79 9.65
N THR A 89 1.11 -4.77 9.66
CA THR A 89 0.28 -5.92 10.08
C THR A 89 0.55 -7.16 9.21
N PHE A 90 0.96 -6.96 7.95
CA PHE A 90 1.36 -8.04 7.04
C PHE A 90 2.53 -8.88 7.59
N VAL A 91 3.40 -8.30 8.41
CA VAL A 91 4.49 -9.03 9.09
C VAL A 91 3.95 -10.15 9.98
N ALA A 92 2.82 -9.94 10.63
CA ALA A 92 2.16 -10.95 11.46
C ALA A 92 1.69 -12.13 10.60
N PHE A 93 1.12 -11.85 9.43
CA PHE A 93 0.70 -12.87 8.46
C PHE A 93 1.92 -13.65 7.93
N LEU A 94 3.00 -12.96 7.56
CA LEU A 94 4.22 -13.63 7.11
C LEU A 94 4.79 -14.53 8.20
N GLY A 95 4.96 -14.02 9.43
CA GLY A 95 5.46 -14.80 10.55
C GLY A 95 4.59 -16.03 10.84
N PHE A 96 3.26 -15.92 10.72
CA PHE A 96 2.36 -17.07 10.86
C PHE A 96 2.59 -18.13 9.78
N ASN A 97 2.82 -17.72 8.53
CA ASN A 97 3.02 -18.67 7.41
C ASN A 97 4.43 -19.24 7.35
N MET A 98 5.40 -18.67 8.08
CA MET A 98 6.77 -19.18 8.14
C MET A 98 6.93 -20.44 9.01
N GLU A 99 5.98 -20.71 9.91
CA GLU A 99 6.02 -21.86 10.82
C GLU A 99 4.72 -22.66 10.72
N ALA A 100 4.81 -23.99 10.64
CA ALA A 100 3.64 -24.86 10.56
C ALA A 100 3.17 -25.34 11.94
N GLY A 101 1.85 -25.50 12.11
CA GLY A 101 1.26 -26.16 13.26
C GLY A 101 0.93 -25.25 14.44
N ALA A 102 0.90 -25.80 15.66
CA ALA A 102 0.38 -25.13 16.85
C ALA A 102 1.21 -23.91 17.31
N TRP A 103 2.40 -23.70 16.75
CA TRP A 103 3.34 -22.63 17.14
C TRP A 103 3.37 -21.47 16.14
N ALA A 104 2.58 -21.52 15.06
CA ALA A 104 2.51 -20.45 14.05
C ALA A 104 2.17 -19.07 14.64
N TRP A 105 1.30 -19.01 15.65
CA TRP A 105 0.96 -17.76 16.36
C TRP A 105 2.17 -17.18 17.11
N LEU A 106 3.08 -18.02 17.60
CA LEU A 106 4.29 -17.57 18.30
C LEU A 106 5.30 -16.99 17.30
N SER A 107 5.39 -17.58 16.11
CA SER A 107 6.22 -17.04 15.01
C SER A 107 5.68 -15.70 14.53
N SER A 108 4.35 -15.55 14.42
CA SER A 108 3.69 -14.27 14.15
C SER A 108 4.02 -13.20 15.19
N ALA A 109 3.95 -13.54 16.49
CA ALA A 109 4.31 -12.63 17.57
C ALA A 109 5.80 -12.26 17.54
N LEU A 110 6.68 -13.24 17.27
CA LEU A 110 8.11 -13.02 17.13
C LEU A 110 8.41 -12.07 15.97
N ALA A 111 7.81 -12.27 14.80
CA ALA A 111 7.97 -11.42 13.63
C ALA A 111 7.56 -9.97 13.91
N LEU A 112 6.41 -9.77 14.58
CA LEU A 112 5.95 -8.45 14.99
C LEU A 112 6.90 -7.77 15.98
N ILE A 113 7.35 -8.49 16.99
CA ILE A 113 8.31 -7.93 17.96
C ILE A 113 9.61 -7.60 17.23
N ALA A 114 10.13 -8.52 16.42
CA ALA A 114 11.40 -8.35 15.72
C ALA A 114 11.39 -7.13 14.78
N VAL A 115 10.32 -6.89 14.02
CA VAL A 115 10.26 -5.75 13.10
C VAL A 115 10.20 -4.39 13.81
N PHE A 116 9.54 -4.30 14.97
CA PHE A 116 9.41 -3.03 15.71
C PHE A 116 10.51 -2.79 16.74
N LEU A 117 11.14 -3.85 17.25
CA LEU A 117 12.23 -3.79 18.22
C LEU A 117 13.37 -2.83 17.83
N PRO A 118 13.92 -2.83 16.59
CA PRO A 118 15.00 -1.92 16.23
C PRO A 118 14.57 -0.46 16.33
N GLY A 119 13.36 -0.12 15.90
CA GLY A 119 12.80 1.22 16.01
C GLY A 119 12.64 1.68 17.46
N VAL A 120 12.10 0.81 18.33
CA VAL A 120 11.97 1.10 19.77
C VAL A 120 13.34 1.33 20.41
N LEU A 121 14.33 0.48 20.11
CA LEU A 121 15.69 0.63 20.63
C LEU A 121 16.34 1.93 20.18
N LEU A 122 16.19 2.30 18.91
CA LEU A 122 16.73 3.56 18.37
C LEU A 122 16.07 4.79 18.98
N VAL A 123 14.75 4.77 19.22
CA VAL A 123 14.05 5.88 19.90
C VAL A 123 14.59 6.05 21.32
N VAL A 124 14.65 4.96 22.10
CA VAL A 124 15.19 5.01 23.48
C VAL A 124 16.66 5.44 23.49
N ALA A 125 17.44 5.00 22.50
CA ALA A 125 18.83 5.42 22.32
C ALA A 125 18.97 6.92 22.03
N ALA A 126 18.10 7.49 21.19
CA ALA A 126 18.19 8.87 20.75
C ALA A 126 17.65 9.88 21.78
N LEU A 127 16.60 9.54 22.53
CA LEU A 127 15.92 10.42 23.48
C LEU A 127 16.85 11.22 24.41
N PRO A 128 17.82 10.61 25.13
CA PRO A 128 18.69 11.36 26.06
C PRO A 128 19.67 12.33 25.36
N PHE A 129 19.89 12.19 24.05
CA PHE A 129 20.80 13.03 23.27
C PHE A 129 20.08 14.03 22.37
N TRP A 130 18.75 13.94 22.28
CA TRP A 130 17.91 14.68 21.32
C TRP A 130 18.14 16.19 21.35
N ALA A 131 18.20 16.80 22.54
CA ALA A 131 18.43 18.25 22.69
C ALA A 131 19.81 18.68 22.15
N ALA A 132 20.85 17.88 22.37
CA ALA A 132 22.19 18.17 21.85
C ALA A 132 22.24 18.04 20.32
N VAL A 133 21.59 17.01 19.76
CA VAL A 133 21.52 16.77 18.31
C VAL A 133 20.83 17.92 17.59
N GLN A 134 19.72 18.44 18.11
CA GLN A 134 18.98 19.57 17.50
C GLN A 134 19.80 20.86 17.37
N THR A 135 20.71 21.09 18.32
CA THR A 135 21.60 22.27 18.33
C THR A 135 22.88 22.08 17.53
N SER A 136 23.21 20.84 17.14
CA SER A 136 24.48 20.52 16.48
C SER A 136 24.46 20.95 15.01
N PRO A 137 25.42 21.80 14.56
CA PRO A 137 25.52 22.20 13.15
C PRO A 137 25.86 21.01 12.26
N LEU A 138 26.63 20.03 12.77
CA LEU A 138 26.98 18.82 12.04
C LEU A 138 25.72 18.01 11.71
N ALA A 139 24.85 17.78 12.70
CA ALA A 139 23.60 17.03 12.49
C ALA A 139 22.70 17.68 11.43
N ARG A 140 22.57 19.01 11.46
CA ARG A 140 21.82 19.76 10.43
C ARG A 140 22.43 19.59 9.05
N SER A 141 23.75 19.69 8.93
CA SER A 141 24.45 19.49 7.65
C SER A 141 24.31 18.06 7.12
N SER A 142 24.34 17.05 7.99
CA SER A 142 24.15 15.64 7.62
C SER A 142 22.75 15.37 7.08
N VAL A 143 21.71 15.92 7.72
CA VAL A 143 20.33 15.79 7.24
C VAL A 143 20.15 16.48 5.89
N ALA A 144 20.73 17.68 5.71
CA ALA A 144 20.70 18.36 4.42
C ALA A 144 21.41 17.55 3.31
N GLY A 145 22.56 16.94 3.63
CA GLY A 145 23.28 16.06 2.72
C GLY A 145 22.49 14.80 2.36
N ALA A 146 21.84 14.16 3.35
CA ALA A 146 20.98 13.00 3.12
C ALA A 146 19.80 13.35 2.22
N ASN A 147 19.13 14.48 2.46
CA ASN A 147 18.03 14.95 1.61
C ASN A 147 18.51 15.21 0.18
N ALA A 148 19.69 15.83 0.00
CA ALA A 148 20.27 16.05 -1.32
C ALA A 148 20.61 14.74 -2.04
N ALA A 149 21.13 13.74 -1.31
CA ALA A 149 21.42 12.42 -1.86
C ALA A 149 20.15 11.69 -2.31
N VAL A 150 19.07 11.74 -1.50
CA VAL A 150 17.76 11.17 -1.86
C VAL A 150 17.21 11.84 -3.12
N VAL A 151 17.24 13.18 -3.20
CA VAL A 151 16.81 13.90 -4.40
C VAL A 151 17.64 13.50 -5.63
N GLY A 152 18.95 13.34 -5.47
CA GLY A 152 19.84 12.86 -6.54
C GLY A 152 19.51 11.44 -7.01
N ILE A 153 19.28 10.50 -6.07
CA ILE A 153 18.87 9.13 -6.39
C ILE A 153 17.51 9.12 -7.08
N LEU A 154 16.53 9.89 -6.60
CA LEU A 154 15.20 9.99 -7.23
C LEU A 154 15.27 10.60 -8.62
N ALA A 155 16.13 11.60 -8.84
CA ALA A 155 16.37 12.17 -10.16
C ALA A 155 17.06 11.16 -11.10
N GLY A 156 17.94 10.31 -10.56
CA GLY A 156 18.66 9.28 -11.31
C GLY A 156 17.84 8.02 -11.61
N ALA A 157 16.96 7.62 -10.70
CA ALA A 157 16.16 6.39 -10.79
C ALA A 157 15.40 6.21 -12.11
N PRO A 158 14.76 7.24 -12.71
CA PRO A 158 14.08 7.08 -14.00
C PRO A 158 15.03 7.11 -15.19
N ILE A 159 16.26 7.62 -15.09
CA ILE A 159 17.13 7.85 -16.25
C ILE A 159 17.40 6.54 -17.00
N THR A 160 17.85 5.50 -16.29
CA THR A 160 18.16 4.22 -16.91
C THR A 160 16.93 3.58 -17.56
N PRO A 161 15.83 3.26 -16.85
CA PRO A 161 14.68 2.58 -17.45
C PRO A 161 13.97 3.43 -18.52
N VAL A 162 13.90 4.76 -18.37
CA VAL A 162 13.21 5.62 -19.35
C VAL A 162 14.03 5.76 -20.62
N VAL A 163 15.35 5.99 -20.52
CA VAL A 163 16.19 6.17 -21.71
C VAL A 163 16.32 4.86 -22.49
N THR A 164 16.46 3.73 -21.81
CA THR A 164 16.63 2.43 -22.50
C THR A 164 15.33 1.90 -23.10
N SER A 165 14.17 2.15 -22.47
CA SER A 165 12.90 1.56 -22.89
C SER A 165 12.02 2.51 -23.72
N ALA A 166 12.13 3.83 -23.51
CA ALA A 166 11.27 4.81 -24.20
C ALA A 166 11.94 5.47 -25.41
N ILE A 167 13.28 5.59 -25.43
CA ILE A 167 14.00 6.33 -26.47
C ILE A 167 14.69 5.36 -27.44
N THR A 168 13.88 4.67 -28.25
CA THR A 168 14.36 3.76 -29.31
C THR A 168 14.63 4.48 -30.64
N GLY A 169 14.46 5.81 -30.69
CA GLY A 169 14.73 6.63 -31.88
C GLY A 169 14.41 8.12 -31.70
N LEU A 170 14.53 8.87 -32.80
CA LEU A 170 14.41 10.34 -32.81
C LEU A 170 12.95 10.82 -32.61
N ALA A 171 11.96 10.07 -33.10
CA ALA A 171 10.55 10.40 -32.90
C ALA A 171 10.08 10.23 -31.44
N PRO A 172 10.36 9.11 -30.74
CA PRO A 172 10.08 8.99 -29.30
C PRO A 172 10.79 10.04 -28.45
N LEU A 173 12.02 10.44 -28.81
CA LEU A 173 12.77 11.50 -28.13
C LEU A 173 12.05 12.86 -28.21
N LEU A 174 11.58 13.24 -29.40
CA LEU A 174 10.86 14.50 -29.59
C LEU A 174 9.52 14.51 -28.85
N ILE A 175 8.81 13.37 -28.82
CA ILE A 175 7.57 13.22 -28.05
C ILE A 175 7.85 13.34 -26.55
N ALA A 176 8.89 12.67 -26.04
CA ALA A 176 9.28 12.76 -24.63
C ALA A 176 9.63 14.20 -24.22
N LEU A 177 10.40 14.91 -25.05
CA LEU A 177 10.74 16.33 -24.82
C LEU A 177 9.50 17.23 -24.88
N ALA A 178 8.58 16.99 -25.81
CA ALA A 178 7.33 17.75 -25.91
C ALA A 178 6.43 17.52 -24.67
N CYS A 179 6.28 16.27 -24.22
CA CYS A 179 5.55 15.94 -23.00
C CYS A 179 6.23 16.53 -21.75
N LEU A 180 7.55 16.48 -21.67
CA LEU A 180 8.32 17.08 -20.58
C LEU A 180 8.14 18.61 -20.55
N ALA A 181 8.20 19.26 -21.72
CA ALA A 181 7.95 20.69 -21.84
C ALA A 181 6.51 21.04 -21.43
N LEU A 182 5.50 20.29 -21.88
CA LEU A 182 4.11 20.47 -21.45
C LEU A 182 3.95 20.32 -19.93
N LEU A 183 4.60 19.34 -19.31
CA LEU A 183 4.56 19.15 -17.86
C LEU A 183 5.25 20.28 -17.09
N MET A 184 6.44 20.73 -17.53
CA MET A 184 7.20 21.78 -16.83
C MET A 184 6.62 23.18 -17.05
N LEU A 185 6.16 23.50 -18.27
CA LEU A 185 5.71 24.85 -18.63
C LEU A 185 4.20 25.03 -18.45
N ALA A 186 3.38 24.02 -18.78
CA ALA A 186 1.92 24.14 -18.70
C ALA A 186 1.35 23.71 -17.34
N LYS A 187 2.12 23.03 -16.49
CA LYS A 187 1.69 22.49 -15.18
C LYS A 187 0.42 21.63 -15.26
N TRP A 188 0.15 21.01 -16.41
CA TRP A 188 -1.04 20.17 -16.58
C TRP A 188 -0.88 18.85 -15.83
N PRO A 189 -1.94 18.32 -15.23
CA PRO A 189 -1.88 17.03 -14.55
C PRO A 189 -1.59 15.92 -15.58
N ALA A 190 -0.76 14.95 -15.19
CA ALA A 190 -0.21 13.93 -16.10
C ALA A 190 -1.28 13.14 -16.88
N TRP A 191 -2.48 12.96 -16.33
CA TRP A 191 -3.60 12.29 -17.00
C TRP A 191 -4.16 13.10 -18.17
N ALA A 192 -4.14 14.43 -18.11
CA ALA A 192 -4.64 15.30 -19.19
C ALA A 192 -3.73 15.24 -20.42
N VAL A 193 -2.41 15.11 -20.22
CA VAL A 193 -1.42 14.97 -21.32
C VAL A 193 -1.59 13.64 -22.07
N VAL A 194 -2.06 12.59 -21.39
CA VAL A 194 -2.30 11.26 -22.00
C VAL A 194 -3.72 11.14 -22.58
N ALA A 195 -4.70 11.81 -21.97
CA ALA A 195 -6.10 11.76 -22.39
C ALA A 195 -6.37 12.42 -23.76
N ASP A 196 -5.49 13.32 -24.21
CA ASP A 196 -5.65 14.00 -25.51
C ASP A 196 -5.66 13.04 -26.71
N ARG A 197 -5.13 11.81 -26.55
CA ARG A 197 -5.21 10.77 -27.60
C ARG A 197 -6.54 10.02 -27.68
N ARG A 198 -7.50 10.29 -26.78
CA ARG A 198 -8.87 9.73 -26.87
C ARG A 198 -9.85 10.60 -27.67
N SER A 199 -9.50 11.85 -27.98
CA SER A 199 -10.36 12.77 -28.73
C SER A 199 -10.50 12.41 -30.22
N ASP A 200 -9.54 11.70 -30.81
CA ASP A 200 -9.54 11.35 -32.24
C ASP A 200 -10.17 9.98 -32.59
N ARG A 201 -10.51 9.14 -31.61
CA ARG A 201 -11.11 7.80 -31.86
C ARG A 201 -12.64 7.79 -31.86
N ALA A 202 -13.30 8.94 -31.71
CA ALA A 202 -14.77 9.04 -31.75
C ALA A 202 -15.33 9.42 -33.14
N ARG A 203 -14.48 9.58 -34.18
CA ARG A 203 -14.91 10.09 -35.49
C ARG A 203 -14.71 9.16 -36.69
N SER A 204 -14.23 7.94 -36.48
CA SER A 204 -14.18 6.91 -37.52
C SER A 204 -15.02 5.71 -37.09
N THR A 205 -16.22 5.61 -37.60
CA THR A 205 -16.98 4.35 -37.67
C THR A 205 -16.57 3.58 -38.91
N PRO A 206 -15.92 2.41 -38.80
CA PRO A 206 -15.94 1.41 -39.86
C PRO A 206 -17.03 0.38 -39.52
N HIS A 207 -18.09 0.48 -40.29
CA HIS A 207 -19.11 -0.50 -40.56
C HIS A 207 -18.46 -1.80 -41.08
N TRP A 208 -18.22 -2.82 -40.27
CA TRP A 208 -17.93 -4.16 -40.81
C TRP A 208 -18.55 -5.23 -39.91
N GLY A 209 -19.73 -5.70 -40.33
CA GLY A 209 -20.17 -7.04 -39.98
C GLY A 209 -19.28 -8.05 -40.69
N VAL A 210 -18.91 -9.13 -40.00
CA VAL A 210 -18.38 -10.34 -40.64
C VAL A 210 -18.85 -11.54 -39.83
N GLY A 211 -19.83 -12.26 -40.38
CA GLY A 211 -19.84 -13.71 -40.25
C GLY A 211 -18.70 -14.26 -41.11
N GLY A 212 -17.91 -15.18 -40.58
CA GLY A 212 -16.74 -15.67 -41.30
C GLY A 212 -15.92 -16.68 -40.51
N ARG A 213 -16.11 -17.94 -40.88
CA ARG A 213 -15.57 -19.18 -40.34
C ARG A 213 -14.04 -19.31 -40.55
N LEU A 214 -13.35 -19.79 -39.51
CA LEU A 214 -12.10 -20.60 -39.43
C LEU A 214 -11.12 -20.58 -40.63
N SER A 215 -9.85 -20.21 -40.38
CA SER A 215 -8.70 -21.06 -40.76
C SER A 215 -7.42 -20.67 -39.99
N ASN A 216 -6.56 -21.67 -39.80
CA ASN A 216 -5.37 -21.72 -38.95
C ASN A 216 -4.28 -20.69 -39.29
N GLY A 217 -3.57 -20.20 -38.26
CA GLY A 217 -2.30 -19.49 -38.42
C GLY A 217 -1.79 -18.93 -37.10
N CYS A 218 -0.87 -19.64 -36.47
CA CYS A 218 -0.21 -19.28 -35.22
C CYS A 218 0.72 -18.06 -35.40
N VAL A 219 0.52 -16.99 -34.64
CA VAL A 219 1.59 -16.11 -34.13
C VAL A 219 1.20 -15.62 -32.73
N SER A 220 2.09 -15.86 -31.79
CA SER A 220 2.06 -15.47 -30.38
C SER A 220 1.79 -13.96 -30.17
N ALA A 221 0.86 -13.64 -29.28
CA ALA A 221 0.64 -12.30 -28.72
C ALA A 221 0.59 -12.39 -27.19
N ALA A 222 1.59 -13.05 -26.59
CA ALA A 222 1.95 -12.86 -25.20
C ALA A 222 2.75 -11.56 -25.11
N GLU A 223 2.11 -10.45 -24.72
CA GLU A 223 2.72 -9.25 -24.07
C GLU A 223 1.79 -8.02 -23.97
N TYR A 224 0.51 -8.10 -24.34
CA TYR A 224 -0.43 -6.98 -24.14
C TYR A 224 -1.36 -7.15 -22.94
N THR A 225 -1.25 -8.24 -22.19
CA THR A 225 -2.12 -8.53 -21.03
C THR A 225 -1.75 -7.78 -19.75
N PHE A 226 -0.76 -6.90 -19.76
CA PHE A 226 -0.24 -6.25 -18.54
C PHE A 226 -0.96 -4.94 -18.14
N PHE A 227 -1.99 -4.49 -18.89
CA PHE A 227 -2.74 -3.27 -18.55
C PHE A 227 -4.27 -3.40 -18.64
N GLU A 228 -4.80 -4.62 -18.67
CA GLU A 228 -6.25 -4.89 -18.74
C GLU A 228 -6.77 -5.70 -17.53
N GLN A 229 -6.18 -5.46 -16.36
CA GLN A 229 -6.91 -5.61 -15.09
C GLN A 229 -7.28 -4.21 -14.57
N ARG A 230 -8.13 -3.53 -15.34
CA ARG A 230 -9.17 -2.75 -14.68
C ARG A 230 -10.08 -3.81 -14.10
N GLU A 231 -10.17 -3.91 -12.78
CA GLU A 231 -11.19 -4.71 -12.13
C GLU A 231 -12.52 -4.45 -12.85
N GLU A 232 -13.01 -5.46 -13.58
CA GLU A 232 -14.43 -5.74 -13.57
C GLU A 232 -14.79 -6.11 -12.12
N HIS A 233 -14.87 -5.11 -11.24
CA HIS A 233 -16.07 -5.08 -10.43
C HIS A 233 -17.20 -4.82 -11.42
N GLY A 234 -17.68 -5.93 -12.00
CA GLY A 234 -18.91 -5.93 -12.77
C GLY A 234 -19.92 -5.15 -11.94
N MET A 235 -20.56 -4.16 -12.53
CA MET A 235 -21.65 -3.47 -11.86
C MET A 235 -22.64 -4.56 -11.46
N ASN A 236 -22.69 -4.91 -10.18
CA ASN A 236 -23.62 -5.90 -9.69
C ASN A 236 -24.99 -5.28 -9.84
N THR A 237 -25.73 -5.78 -10.83
CA THR A 237 -27.09 -5.34 -11.10
C THR A 237 -28.00 -5.96 -10.05
N ILE A 238 -28.52 -5.13 -9.16
CA ILE A 238 -29.60 -5.51 -8.26
C ILE A 238 -30.90 -5.16 -8.99
N THR A 239 -31.73 -6.17 -9.25
CA THR A 239 -33.08 -5.97 -9.77
C THR A 239 -34.02 -5.78 -8.59
N VAL A 240 -34.67 -4.62 -8.53
CA VAL A 240 -35.69 -4.31 -7.52
C VAL A 240 -37.01 -4.17 -8.25
N GLU A 241 -38.03 -4.90 -7.79
CA GLU A 241 -39.40 -4.71 -8.25
C GLU A 241 -40.07 -3.63 -7.41
N LEU A 242 -40.61 -2.60 -8.07
CA LEU A 242 -41.35 -1.52 -7.43
C LEU A 242 -42.77 -1.50 -8.00
N SER A 243 -43.72 -1.00 -7.21
CA SER A 243 -45.06 -0.70 -7.72
C SER A 243 -45.01 0.42 -8.76
N ASP A 244 -45.98 0.45 -9.67
CA ASP A 244 -46.05 1.48 -10.72
C ASP A 244 -46.14 2.91 -10.14
N GLU A 245 -46.77 3.07 -8.97
CA GLU A 245 -46.91 4.34 -8.26
C GLU A 245 -45.57 4.80 -7.67
N ASP A 246 -44.83 3.90 -7.02
CA ASP A 246 -43.51 4.21 -6.43
C ASP A 246 -42.47 4.50 -7.52
N ALA A 247 -42.50 3.75 -8.62
CA ALA A 247 -41.59 3.95 -9.76
C ALA A 247 -41.84 5.30 -10.47
N ALA A 248 -43.07 5.83 -10.43
CA ALA A 248 -43.39 7.15 -10.95
C ALA A 248 -42.84 8.25 -10.02
N LEU A 249 -42.92 8.06 -8.71
CA LEU A 249 -42.40 8.99 -7.72
C LEU A 249 -40.86 9.11 -7.79
N VAL A 250 -40.17 7.97 -7.86
CA VAL A 250 -38.70 7.91 -7.97
C VAL A 250 -38.22 8.62 -9.24
N ARG A 251 -38.90 8.39 -10.38
CA ARG A 251 -38.56 9.08 -11.65
C ARG A 251 -38.73 10.59 -11.54
N LYS A 252 -39.85 11.05 -10.99
CA LYS A 252 -40.12 12.48 -10.81
C LYS A 252 -39.07 13.16 -9.93
N HIS A 253 -38.59 12.45 -8.90
CA HIS A 253 -37.59 12.98 -7.98
C HIS A 253 -36.18 12.99 -8.62
N ALA A 254 -35.79 11.90 -9.30
CA ALA A 254 -34.51 11.85 -10.01
C ALA A 254 -34.39 12.94 -11.10
N ASP A 255 -35.48 13.17 -11.85
CA ASP A 255 -35.54 14.24 -12.86
C ASP A 255 -35.46 15.64 -12.23
N PHE A 256 -36.01 15.83 -11.02
CA PHE A 256 -35.96 17.10 -10.30
C PHE A 256 -34.54 17.43 -9.83
N GLU A 257 -33.77 16.44 -9.41
CA GLU A 257 -32.39 16.60 -8.95
C GLU A 257 -31.34 16.52 -10.08
N GLY A 258 -31.75 16.10 -11.28
CA GLY A 258 -30.86 15.97 -12.44
C GLY A 258 -29.89 14.78 -12.35
N VAL A 259 -30.25 13.74 -11.59
CA VAL A 259 -29.44 12.53 -11.36
C VAL A 259 -30.05 11.32 -12.07
N THR A 260 -29.26 10.29 -12.35
CA THR A 260 -29.81 9.05 -12.92
C THR A 260 -30.55 8.24 -11.86
N ILE A 261 -31.54 7.44 -12.27
CA ILE A 261 -32.29 6.56 -11.36
C ILE A 261 -31.35 5.60 -10.61
N SER A 262 -30.32 5.10 -11.29
CA SER A 262 -29.30 4.22 -10.70
C SER A 262 -28.46 4.93 -9.64
N ASP A 263 -28.09 6.19 -9.88
CA ASP A 263 -27.30 6.98 -8.92
C ASP A 263 -28.14 7.35 -7.70
N PHE A 264 -29.40 7.77 -7.91
CA PHE A 264 -30.34 8.04 -6.81
C PHE A 264 -30.62 6.80 -5.96
N ALA A 265 -30.88 5.65 -6.60
CA ALA A 265 -31.11 4.41 -5.87
C ALA A 265 -29.87 4.00 -5.06
N ARG A 266 -28.66 4.19 -5.62
CA ARG A 266 -27.41 3.91 -4.91
C ARG A 266 -27.22 4.84 -3.71
N SER A 267 -27.41 6.15 -3.86
CA SER A 267 -27.23 7.10 -2.76
C SER A 267 -28.25 6.87 -1.65
N ALA A 268 -29.53 6.71 -2.00
CA ALA A 268 -30.59 6.47 -1.01
C ALA A 268 -30.38 5.18 -0.20
N ILE A 269 -29.86 4.12 -0.83
CA ILE A 269 -29.53 2.87 -0.12
C ILE A 269 -28.34 3.08 0.81
N LEU A 270 -27.28 3.76 0.36
CA LEU A 270 -26.09 4.00 1.17
C LEU A 270 -26.42 4.89 2.38
N ASP A 271 -27.14 5.99 2.17
CA ASP A 271 -27.59 6.88 3.24
C ASP A 271 -28.43 6.11 4.27
N LYS A 272 -29.30 5.20 3.82
CA LYS A 272 -30.12 4.40 4.73
C LYS A 272 -29.32 3.39 5.55
N ILE A 273 -28.24 2.85 4.98
CA ILE A 273 -27.32 1.95 5.68
C ILE A 273 -26.52 2.74 6.73
N GLU A 274 -26.02 3.92 6.37
CA GLU A 274 -25.28 4.83 7.26
C GLU A 274 -26.16 5.23 8.47
N ASP A 275 -27.37 5.73 8.22
CA ASP A 275 -28.35 6.06 9.28
C ASP A 275 -28.61 4.90 10.25
N SER A 276 -28.67 3.67 9.72
CA SER A 276 -28.95 2.48 10.53
C SER A 276 -27.76 2.10 11.39
N CYS A 277 -26.54 2.29 10.89
CA CYS A 277 -25.30 2.03 11.61
C CYS A 277 -25.09 3.08 12.71
N ASP A 278 -25.30 4.36 12.40
CA ASP A 278 -25.20 5.47 13.33
C ASP A 278 -26.17 5.30 14.51
N LEU A 279 -27.42 4.89 14.24
CA LEU A 279 -28.39 4.60 15.30
C LEU A 279 -27.99 3.42 16.18
N GLN A 280 -27.26 2.45 15.64
CA GLN A 280 -26.79 1.32 16.42
C GLN A 280 -25.66 1.74 17.37
N GLU A 281 -24.71 2.54 16.87
CA GLU A 281 -23.64 3.13 17.68
C GLU A 281 -24.21 4.03 18.79
N LEU A 282 -25.24 4.83 18.47
CA LEU A 282 -25.91 5.69 19.46
C LEU A 282 -26.59 4.88 20.57
N ARG A 283 -27.18 3.73 20.23
CA ARG A 283 -27.80 2.83 21.22
C ARG A 283 -26.76 2.17 22.12
N GLU A 284 -25.61 1.79 21.56
CA GLU A 284 -24.49 1.24 22.32
C GLU A 284 -23.94 2.27 23.31
N ALA A 285 -23.76 3.53 22.87
CA ALA A 285 -23.34 4.62 23.75
C ALA A 285 -24.34 4.91 24.88
N ILE A 286 -25.65 4.93 24.60
CA ILE A 286 -26.69 5.10 25.63
C ILE A 286 -26.71 3.91 26.61
N ALA A 287 -26.47 2.69 26.14
CA ALA A 287 -26.41 1.50 26.99
C ALA A 287 -25.20 1.52 27.95
N GLU A 288 -24.06 2.05 27.51
CA GLU A 288 -22.89 2.26 28.37
C GLU A 288 -23.14 3.33 29.44
N GLU A 289 -23.82 4.42 29.09
CA GLU A 289 -24.14 5.51 30.03
C GLU A 289 -25.19 5.08 31.07
N GLY A 290 -26.24 4.36 30.66
CA GLY A 290 -27.27 3.83 31.56
C GLY A 290 -26.77 2.78 32.56
N ASN A 291 -25.65 2.11 32.28
CA ASN A 291 -25.00 1.18 33.21
C ASN A 291 -24.10 1.89 34.23
N ASN A 292 -23.78 3.17 34.02
CA ASN A 292 -22.87 3.93 34.87
C ASN A 292 -23.57 4.82 35.92
N ASP A 293 -24.90 4.82 35.97
CA ASP A 293 -25.69 5.68 36.87
C ASP A 293 -26.02 5.05 38.25
N CYS A 294 -25.21 4.07 38.71
CA CYS A 294 -25.42 3.38 40.00
C CYS A 294 -24.39 3.70 41.09
N THR A 295 -23.59 4.77 40.97
CA THR A 295 -22.62 5.14 42.02
C THR A 295 -22.53 6.65 42.26
N HIS A 296 -23.64 7.25 42.71
CA HIS A 296 -23.57 8.50 43.47
C HIS A 296 -24.60 8.47 44.61
N ASP A 297 -24.29 7.66 45.63
CA ASP A 297 -24.78 7.82 47.01
C ASP A 297 -23.61 7.57 47.98
#